data_AF-A0A735MVV3-F1
#
_entry.id   AF-A0A735MVV3-F1
#
_cell.length_a   1.000
_cell.length_b   1.000
_cell.length_c   1.000
_cell.angle_alpha   90.00
_cell.angle_beta   90.00
_cell.angle_gamma   90.00
#
_symmetry.space_group_name_H-M   'P 1'
#
loop_
_entity.id
_entity.type
_entity.pdbx_description
1 polymer ?
#
loop_
_entity_poly.entity_id
_entity_poly.type
_entity_poly.pdbx_seq_one_letter_code
_entity_poly.pdbx_strand_id
1 'polypeptide(L)'
;MAQTVLTNHIKEQVICNALTKAGIPKRKAALRAARMDWAERVRLAAIGGQKLEAEIIKNLKKIETLASKFPEALKTTNTFIRTDSDIYLNLAGARVNVYFNGNYRAHEPNAPEHIRKISPYEFTLLADDPLVTEFYGFDALLKQIKGDEADIRQNVSAALSKVRTVKRLLEEWPEAKELLPADAPSVPLPPAIRRETLNEMIGLPSDEESTA
;
A
#
# COMPACT_ATOMS: atom_id res chain seq x y z
N MET A 1 15.86 39.63 -5.64
CA MET A 1 15.95 38.14 -5.66
C MET A 1 14.72 37.60 -6.38
N ALA A 2 14.89 36.73 -7.38
CA ALA A 2 13.79 36.22 -8.18
C ALA A 2 12.82 35.42 -7.28
N GLN A 3 11.53 35.74 -7.35
CA GLN A 3 10.51 35.09 -6.53
C GLN A 3 10.18 33.73 -7.17
N THR A 4 10.42 32.63 -6.45
CA THR A 4 10.09 31.29 -6.95
C THR A 4 8.58 31.15 -7.11
N VAL A 5 8.14 30.98 -8.36
CA VAL A 5 6.74 30.75 -8.73
C VAL A 5 6.36 29.31 -8.39
N LEU A 6 5.18 29.11 -7.81
CA LEU A 6 4.63 27.77 -7.58
C LEU A 6 4.17 27.17 -8.91
N THR A 7 5.09 26.52 -9.60
CA THR A 7 4.77 25.73 -10.80
C THR A 7 3.94 24.51 -10.43
N ASN A 8 3.21 23.93 -11.40
CA ASN A 8 2.45 22.70 -11.17
C ASN A 8 3.33 21.55 -10.67
N HIS A 9 4.59 21.50 -11.11
CA HIS A 9 5.56 20.51 -10.63
C HIS A 9 5.87 20.67 -9.14
N ILE A 10 6.14 21.90 -8.68
CA ILE A 10 6.39 22.18 -7.26
C ILE A 10 5.12 21.89 -6.43
N LYS A 11 3.94 22.22 -6.96
CA LYS A 11 2.66 21.91 -6.28
C LYS A 11 2.47 20.41 -6.08
N GLU A 12 2.72 19.59 -7.10
CA GLU A 12 2.63 18.13 -6.97
C GLU A 12 3.69 17.59 -5.99
N GLN A 13 4.90 18.14 -5.97
CA GLN A 13 5.91 17.76 -4.98
C GLN A 13 5.45 18.06 -3.54
N VAL A 14 4.87 19.23 -3.29
CA VAL A 14 4.32 19.59 -1.97
C VAL A 14 3.20 18.63 -1.56
N ILE A 15 2.32 18.25 -2.49
CA ILE A 15 1.27 17.25 -2.24
C ILE A 15 1.87 15.88 -1.91
N CYS A 16 2.86 15.42 -2.67
CA CYS A 16 3.55 14.15 -2.41
C CYS A 16 4.26 14.15 -1.04
N ASN A 17 4.87 15.27 -0.65
CA ASN A 17 5.49 15.43 0.66
C ASN A 17 4.44 15.41 1.78
N ALA A 18 3.30 16.08 1.59
CA ALA A 18 2.19 16.05 2.55
C ALA A 18 1.64 14.62 2.76
N LEU A 19 1.44 13.88 1.68
CA LEU A 19 1.00 12.47 1.74
C LEU A 19 2.04 11.59 2.45
N THR A 20 3.32 11.85 2.23
CA THR A 20 4.42 11.11 2.88
C THR A 20 4.47 11.40 4.38
N LYS A 21 4.34 12.69 4.77
CA LYS A 21 4.30 13.12 6.18
C LYS A 21 3.08 12.54 6.91
N ALA A 22 1.91 12.56 6.28
CA ALA A 22 0.69 11.91 6.78
C ALA A 22 0.77 10.37 6.85
N GLY A 23 1.88 9.78 6.40
CA GLY A 23 2.13 8.34 6.48
C GLY A 23 1.27 7.50 5.54
N ILE A 24 0.63 8.09 4.53
CA ILE A 24 -0.23 7.37 3.58
C ILE A 24 0.52 6.22 2.87
N PRO A 25 1.75 6.42 2.33
CA PRO A 25 2.50 5.31 1.74
C PRO A 25 2.79 4.18 2.73
N LYS A 26 3.14 4.52 3.98
CA LYS A 26 3.43 3.55 5.05
C LYS A 26 2.18 2.75 5.42
N ARG A 27 1.02 3.40 5.54
CA ARG A 27 -0.27 2.75 5.82
C ARG A 27 -0.67 1.80 4.70
N LYS A 28 -0.50 2.20 3.43
CA LYS A 28 -0.74 1.33 2.26
C LYS A 28 0.19 0.11 2.25
N ALA A 29 1.48 0.31 2.54
CA ALA A 29 2.45 -0.78 2.61
C ALA A 29 2.14 -1.77 3.74
N ALA A 30 1.79 -1.26 4.94
CA ALA A 30 1.39 -2.09 6.07
C ALA A 30 0.13 -2.91 5.78
N LEU A 31 -0.89 -2.29 5.15
CA LEU A 31 -2.10 -3.00 4.72
C LEU A 31 -1.78 -4.11 3.71
N ARG A 32 -0.87 -3.84 2.75
CA ARG A 32 -0.44 -4.85 1.77
C ARG A 32 0.27 -6.02 2.47
N ALA A 33 1.19 -5.75 3.40
CA ALA A 33 1.87 -6.78 4.17
C ALA A 33 0.88 -7.64 4.98
N ALA A 34 -0.07 -7.01 5.68
CA ALA A 34 -1.11 -7.73 6.41
C ALA A 34 -1.96 -8.63 5.48
N ARG A 35 -2.24 -8.16 4.26
CA ARG A 35 -2.94 -8.96 3.26
C ARG A 35 -2.10 -10.11 2.70
N MET A 36 -0.79 -9.96 2.57
CA MET A 36 0.10 -11.07 2.21
C MET A 36 0.08 -12.17 3.27
N ASP A 37 0.17 -11.79 4.55
CA ASP A 37 0.11 -12.74 5.67
C ASP A 37 -1.26 -13.42 5.75
N TRP A 38 -2.34 -12.68 5.50
CA TRP A 38 -3.69 -13.24 5.39
C TRP A 38 -3.83 -14.19 4.21
N ALA A 39 -3.36 -13.82 3.02
CA ALA A 39 -3.40 -14.67 1.83
C ALA A 39 -2.64 -15.99 2.05
N GLU A 40 -1.53 -15.94 2.78
CA GLU A 40 -0.77 -17.14 3.15
C GLU A 40 -1.56 -18.05 4.10
N ARG A 41 -2.25 -17.49 5.10
CA ARG A 41 -3.11 -18.27 5.99
C ARG A 41 -4.28 -18.91 5.25
N VAL A 42 -4.92 -18.18 4.33
CA VAL A 42 -5.97 -18.73 3.46
C VAL A 42 -5.42 -19.88 2.61
N ARG A 43 -4.24 -19.71 2.00
CA ARG A 43 -3.58 -20.77 1.20
C ARG A 43 -3.29 -22.01 2.04
N LEU A 44 -2.75 -21.83 3.24
CA LEU A 44 -2.45 -22.94 4.15
C LEU A 44 -3.73 -23.65 4.59
N ALA A 45 -4.79 -22.90 4.92
CA ALA A 45 -6.10 -23.49 5.23
C ALA A 45 -6.64 -24.30 4.04
N ALA A 46 -6.52 -23.77 2.82
CA ALA A 46 -6.95 -24.44 1.60
C ALA A 46 -6.18 -25.73 1.29
N ILE A 47 -4.89 -25.78 1.64
CA ILE A 47 -4.07 -26.98 1.50
C ILE A 47 -4.41 -28.02 2.57
N GLY A 48 -4.86 -27.61 3.76
CA GLY A 48 -5.00 -28.50 4.93
C GLY A 48 -3.90 -28.34 5.97
N GLY A 49 -3.16 -27.21 5.91
CA GLY A 49 -2.20 -26.78 6.92
C GLY A 49 -0.73 -27.01 6.55
N GLN A 50 0.16 -26.47 7.39
CA GLN A 50 1.61 -26.47 7.18
C GLN A 50 2.22 -27.89 7.11
N LYS A 51 1.66 -28.83 7.87
CA LYS A 51 2.15 -30.22 7.85
C LYS A 51 1.94 -30.87 6.49
N LEU A 52 0.75 -30.72 5.91
CA LEU A 52 0.45 -31.29 4.61
C LEU A 52 1.25 -30.58 3.50
N GLU A 53 1.43 -29.26 3.61
CA GLU A 53 2.33 -28.54 2.70
C GLU A 53 3.76 -29.11 2.74
N ALA A 54 4.32 -29.31 3.94
CA ALA A 54 5.67 -29.85 4.08
C ALA A 54 5.80 -31.25 3.45
N GLU A 55 4.76 -32.09 3.59
CA GLU A 55 4.70 -33.39 2.93
C GLU A 55 4.62 -33.29 1.41
N ILE A 56 3.82 -32.35 0.88
CA ILE A 56 3.74 -32.06 -0.56
C ILE A 56 5.11 -31.64 -1.09
N ILE A 57 5.80 -30.71 -0.41
CA ILE A 57 7.14 -30.24 -0.79
C ILE A 57 8.15 -31.39 -0.74
N LYS A 58 8.08 -32.26 0.27
CA LYS A 58 8.94 -33.44 0.37
C LYS A 58 8.72 -34.39 -0.81
N ASN A 59 7.46 -34.60 -1.22
CA ASN A 59 7.14 -35.45 -2.35
C ASN A 59 7.55 -34.84 -3.69
N LEU A 60 7.41 -33.52 -3.86
CA LEU A 60 7.92 -32.80 -5.03
C LEU A 60 9.43 -33.00 -5.22
N LYS A 61 10.23 -32.85 -4.16
CA LYS A 61 11.68 -33.08 -4.23
C LYS A 61 12.05 -34.50 -4.67
N LYS A 62 11.26 -35.50 -4.27
CA LYS A 62 11.43 -36.89 -4.74
C LYS A 62 11.14 -37.00 -6.24
N ILE A 63 10.07 -36.35 -6.72
CA ILE A 63 9.72 -36.32 -8.14
C ILE A 63 10.84 -35.63 -8.95
N GLU A 64 11.34 -34.49 -8.48
CA GLU A 64 12.47 -33.78 -9.11
C GLU A 64 13.73 -34.64 -9.18
N THR A 65 14.03 -35.39 -8.11
CA THR A 65 15.17 -36.32 -8.06
C THR A 65 15.00 -37.50 -9.03
N LEU A 66 13.78 -37.95 -9.28
CA LEU A 66 13.51 -38.98 -10.29
C LEU A 66 13.56 -38.39 -11.71
N ALA A 67 13.01 -37.19 -11.90
CA ALA A 67 12.99 -36.48 -13.17
C ALA A 67 14.41 -36.13 -13.65
N SER A 68 15.35 -35.84 -12.74
CA SER A 68 16.73 -35.52 -13.09
C SER A 68 17.51 -36.67 -13.75
N LYS A 69 17.02 -37.91 -13.62
CA LYS A 69 17.60 -39.10 -14.27
C LYS A 69 17.32 -39.17 -15.77
N PHE A 70 16.35 -38.39 -16.26
CA PHE A 70 16.03 -38.33 -17.68
C PHE A 70 16.84 -37.23 -18.40
N PRO A 71 17.21 -37.41 -19.68
CA PRO A 71 17.84 -36.37 -20.49
C PRO A 71 16.99 -35.09 -20.54
N GLU A 72 17.65 -33.93 -20.53
CA GLU A 72 16.97 -32.62 -20.53
C GLU A 72 16.03 -32.43 -21.73
N ALA A 73 16.42 -32.95 -22.91
CA ALA A 73 15.62 -32.88 -24.12
C ALA A 73 14.25 -33.60 -24.02
N LEU A 74 14.06 -34.47 -23.03
CA LEU A 74 12.80 -35.17 -22.78
C LEU A 74 11.97 -34.54 -21.64
N LYS A 75 12.50 -33.52 -20.95
CA LYS A 75 11.79 -32.86 -19.85
C LYS A 75 10.83 -31.81 -20.38
N THR A 76 9.65 -31.75 -19.78
CA THR A 76 8.67 -30.68 -20.04
C THR A 76 8.90 -29.51 -19.09
N THR A 77 8.50 -28.31 -19.52
CA THR A 77 8.47 -27.10 -18.69
C THR A 77 7.26 -27.04 -17.78
N ASN A 78 6.27 -27.92 -17.96
CA ASN A 78 5.06 -27.96 -17.14
C ASN A 78 5.31 -28.72 -15.82
N THR A 79 4.99 -28.05 -14.70
CA THR A 79 5.04 -28.66 -13.36
C THR A 79 3.82 -29.55 -13.12
N PHE A 80 4.02 -30.70 -12.46
CA PHE A 80 2.95 -31.62 -12.07
C PHE A 80 2.02 -31.05 -10.99
N ILE A 81 2.51 -30.07 -10.23
CA ILE A 81 1.73 -29.41 -9.18
C ILE A 81 1.35 -28.01 -9.64
N ARG A 82 0.09 -27.68 -9.41
CA ARG A 82 -0.44 -26.35 -9.67
C ARG A 82 0.29 -25.31 -8.81
N THR A 83 0.84 -24.31 -9.49
CA THR A 83 1.31 -23.07 -8.87
C THR A 83 0.62 -21.89 -9.52
N ASP A 84 0.19 -20.94 -8.70
CA ASP A 84 -0.46 -19.72 -9.18
C ASP A 84 -0.12 -18.53 -8.31
N SER A 85 -0.48 -17.33 -8.76
CA SER A 85 -0.30 -16.08 -8.04
C SER A 85 -1.42 -15.74 -7.06
N ASP A 86 -2.56 -16.45 -7.17
CA ASP A 86 -3.75 -16.23 -6.37
C ASP A 86 -4.61 -17.49 -6.20
N ILE A 87 -5.55 -17.41 -5.27
CA ILE A 87 -6.62 -18.41 -5.06
C ILE A 87 -7.97 -17.74 -5.28
N TYR A 88 -8.87 -18.43 -5.98
CA TYR A 88 -10.28 -18.04 -6.04
C TYR A 88 -10.97 -18.45 -4.74
N LEU A 89 -11.30 -17.46 -3.93
CA LEU A 89 -11.93 -17.67 -2.63
C LEU A 89 -13.42 -17.37 -2.72
N ASN A 90 -14.25 -18.34 -2.34
CA ASN A 90 -15.64 -18.10 -1.98
C ASN A 90 -15.66 -17.70 -0.50
N LEU A 91 -15.98 -16.43 -0.24
CA LEU A 91 -15.94 -15.79 1.06
C LEU A 91 -17.36 -15.32 1.40
N ALA A 92 -18.05 -16.07 2.26
CA ALA A 92 -19.40 -15.75 2.73
C ALA A 92 -20.41 -15.39 1.61
N GLY A 93 -20.34 -16.06 0.45
CA GLY A 93 -21.22 -15.82 -0.70
C GLY A 93 -20.70 -14.81 -1.73
N ALA A 94 -19.54 -14.20 -1.49
CA ALA A 94 -18.82 -13.38 -2.47
C ALA A 94 -17.63 -14.17 -3.06
N ARG A 95 -17.30 -13.92 -4.34
CA ARG A 95 -16.09 -14.48 -4.97
C ARG A 95 -15.00 -13.42 -5.02
N VAL A 96 -13.84 -13.72 -4.43
CA VAL A 96 -12.69 -12.81 -4.37
C VAL A 96 -11.41 -13.52 -4.78
N ASN A 97 -10.51 -12.80 -5.44
CA ASN A 97 -9.18 -13.31 -5.77
C ASN A 97 -8.20 -12.92 -4.67
N VAL A 98 -7.50 -13.91 -4.12
CA VAL A 98 -6.56 -13.75 -3.01
C VAL A 98 -5.14 -13.81 -3.54
N TYR A 99 -4.57 -12.65 -3.89
CA TYR A 99 -3.22 -12.55 -4.45
C TYR A 99 -2.14 -12.69 -3.37
N PHE A 100 -1.14 -13.52 -3.63
CA PHE A 100 -0.05 -13.81 -2.67
C PHE A 100 0.94 -12.67 -2.47
N ASN A 101 0.90 -11.65 -3.33
CA ASN A 101 1.66 -10.40 -3.17
C ASN A 101 0.86 -9.29 -2.44
N GLY A 102 -0.35 -9.61 -1.94
CA GLY A 102 -1.19 -8.68 -1.19
C GLY A 102 -1.89 -7.62 -2.04
N ASN A 103 -1.92 -7.78 -3.37
CA ASN A 103 -2.66 -6.89 -4.27
C ASN A 103 -4.18 -7.09 -4.15
N TYR A 104 -4.95 -6.02 -4.34
CA TYR A 104 -6.41 -6.08 -4.44
C TYR A 104 -6.86 -6.53 -5.83
N ARG A 105 -6.03 -6.28 -6.86
CA ARG A 105 -6.32 -6.64 -8.25
C ARG A 105 -5.10 -7.24 -8.93
N ALA A 106 -5.32 -7.95 -10.04
CA ALA A 106 -4.25 -8.50 -10.87
C ALA A 106 -3.22 -7.45 -11.29
N HIS A 107 -3.69 -6.22 -11.55
CA HIS A 107 -2.84 -5.11 -11.95
C HIS A 107 -3.15 -3.86 -11.11
N GLU A 108 -2.12 -3.34 -10.46
CA GLU A 108 -2.12 -2.12 -9.69
C GLU A 108 -0.88 -1.30 -10.07
N PRO A 109 -0.98 0.03 -10.22
CA PRO A 109 0.19 0.88 -10.44
C PRO A 109 1.22 0.70 -9.31
N ASN A 110 2.48 0.49 -9.69
CA ASN A 110 3.60 0.31 -8.75
C ASN A 110 3.40 -0.85 -7.76
N ALA A 111 2.62 -1.86 -8.13
CA ALA A 111 2.48 -3.05 -7.30
C ALA A 111 3.66 -4.00 -7.46
N PRO A 112 4.00 -4.76 -6.40
CA PRO A 112 5.02 -5.79 -6.49
C PRO A 112 4.64 -6.87 -7.51
N GLU A 113 5.65 -7.56 -8.02
CA GLU A 113 5.46 -8.70 -8.91
C GLU A 113 4.61 -9.80 -8.26
N HIS A 114 3.98 -10.60 -9.11
CA HIS A 114 3.18 -11.73 -8.67
C HIS A 114 4.06 -12.84 -8.12
N ILE A 115 3.73 -13.31 -6.91
CA ILE A 115 4.43 -14.41 -6.25
C ILE A 115 3.68 -15.69 -6.54
N ARG A 116 4.31 -16.66 -7.23
CA ARG A 116 3.68 -17.95 -7.51
C ARG A 116 3.90 -18.93 -6.36
N LYS A 117 2.83 -19.51 -5.84
CA LYS A 117 2.87 -20.53 -4.78
C LYS A 117 2.03 -21.75 -5.14
N ILE A 118 2.38 -22.89 -4.54
CA ILE A 118 1.55 -24.11 -4.60
C ILE A 118 0.24 -23.78 -3.91
N SER A 119 -0.86 -23.95 -4.65
CA SER A 119 -2.19 -23.63 -4.16
C SER A 119 -3.28 -24.36 -4.95
N PRO A 120 -4.41 -24.69 -4.30
CA PRO A 120 -5.62 -25.09 -4.99
C PRO A 120 -6.11 -23.98 -5.94
N TYR A 121 -6.97 -24.36 -6.91
CA TYR A 121 -7.61 -23.37 -7.77
C TYR A 121 -8.61 -22.51 -6.98
N GLU A 122 -9.43 -23.17 -6.17
CA GLU A 122 -10.48 -22.53 -5.40
C GLU A 122 -10.56 -23.06 -3.97
N PHE A 123 -11.09 -22.24 -3.08
CA PHE A 123 -11.34 -22.59 -1.69
C PHE A 123 -12.59 -21.87 -1.17
N THR A 124 -13.27 -22.45 -0.20
CA THR A 124 -14.46 -21.83 0.43
C THR A 124 -14.20 -21.65 1.92
N LEU A 125 -14.37 -20.41 2.39
CA LEU A 125 -14.46 -20.10 3.81
C LEU A 125 -15.92 -19.89 4.20
N LEU A 126 -16.32 -20.55 5.27
CA LEU A 126 -17.64 -20.36 5.88
C LEU A 126 -17.70 -19.00 6.59
N ALA A 127 -18.90 -18.45 6.73
CA ALA A 127 -19.09 -17.10 7.26
C ALA A 127 -18.51 -16.88 8.67
N ASP A 128 -18.47 -17.94 9.48
CA ASP A 128 -17.97 -17.90 10.85
C ASP A 128 -16.43 -17.98 10.95
N ASP A 129 -15.72 -18.12 9.83
CA ASP A 129 -14.26 -18.17 9.83
C ASP A 129 -13.66 -16.78 10.16
N PRO A 130 -12.73 -16.65 11.12
CA PRO A 130 -12.09 -15.38 11.45
C PRO A 130 -11.45 -14.67 10.26
N LEU A 131 -10.95 -15.43 9.26
CA LEU A 131 -10.36 -14.88 8.05
C LEU A 131 -11.36 -14.08 7.20
N VAL A 132 -12.66 -14.39 7.29
CA VAL A 132 -13.73 -13.62 6.64
C VAL A 132 -13.87 -12.24 7.29
N THR A 133 -13.83 -12.17 8.62
CA THR A 133 -13.93 -10.90 9.36
C THR A 133 -12.74 -10.00 9.06
N GLU A 134 -11.53 -10.57 9.03
CA GLU A 134 -10.30 -9.84 8.68
C GLU A 134 -10.36 -9.25 7.27
N PHE A 135 -10.91 -9.98 6.30
CA PHE A 135 -11.06 -9.50 4.93
C PHE A 135 -11.92 -8.23 4.86
N TYR A 136 -13.06 -8.20 5.54
CA TYR A 136 -13.90 -7.01 5.59
C TYR A 136 -13.22 -5.84 6.31
N GLY A 137 -12.40 -6.13 7.33
CA GLY A 137 -11.54 -5.14 7.98
C GLY A 137 -10.55 -4.48 7.01
N PHE A 138 -9.95 -5.25 6.10
CA PHE A 138 -9.05 -4.70 5.09
C PHE A 138 -9.75 -3.78 4.09
N ASP A 139 -10.96 -4.12 3.63
CA ASP A 139 -11.72 -3.26 2.71
C ASP A 139 -12.11 -1.93 3.38
N ALA A 140 -12.55 -1.98 4.64
CA ALA A 140 -12.84 -0.78 5.43
C ALA A 140 -11.58 0.09 5.60
N LEU A 141 -10.45 -0.51 5.96
CA LEU A 141 -9.18 0.21 6.11
C LEU A 141 -8.69 0.80 4.79
N LEU A 142 -8.83 0.08 3.67
CA LEU A 142 -8.47 0.61 2.35
C LEU A 142 -9.31 1.83 1.99
N LYS A 143 -10.64 1.76 2.21
CA LYS A 143 -11.54 2.88 1.97
C LYS A 143 -11.15 4.10 2.79
N GLN A 144 -10.83 3.89 4.07
CA GLN A 144 -10.35 4.96 4.94
C GLN A 144 -9.05 5.57 4.40
N ILE A 145 -8.03 4.77 4.09
CA ILE A 145 -6.74 5.28 3.57
C ILE A 145 -6.94 6.06 2.27
N LYS A 146 -7.82 5.60 1.38
CA LYS A 146 -8.14 6.30 0.12
C LYS A 146 -8.90 7.61 0.36
N GLY A 147 -9.81 7.63 1.34
CA GLY A 147 -10.50 8.84 1.78
C GLY A 147 -9.51 9.86 2.29
N ASP A 148 -8.66 9.48 3.26
CA ASP A 148 -7.63 10.35 3.83
C ASP A 148 -6.68 10.90 2.76
N GLU A 149 -6.25 10.06 1.81
CA GLU A 149 -5.40 10.49 0.68
C GLU A 149 -6.11 11.52 -0.21
N ALA A 150 -7.38 11.30 -0.54
CA ALA A 150 -8.16 12.21 -1.37
C ALA A 150 -8.37 13.54 -0.65
N ASP A 151 -8.71 13.50 0.64
CA ASP A 151 -8.95 14.69 1.46
C ASP A 151 -7.67 15.52 1.61
N ILE A 152 -6.52 14.89 1.88
CA ILE A 152 -5.22 15.58 1.92
C ILE A 152 -4.91 16.20 0.57
N ARG A 153 -5.04 15.44 -0.53
CA ARG A 153 -4.78 15.97 -1.88
C ARG A 153 -5.66 17.17 -2.18
N GLN A 154 -6.95 17.10 -1.88
CA GLN A 154 -7.90 18.19 -2.14
C GLN A 154 -7.58 19.42 -1.30
N ASN A 155 -7.36 19.25 0.01
CA ASN A 155 -7.09 20.36 0.92
C ASN A 155 -5.76 21.05 0.62
N VAL A 156 -4.69 20.28 0.37
CA VAL A 156 -3.38 20.84 0.00
C VAL A 156 -3.45 21.51 -1.38
N SER A 157 -4.14 20.91 -2.35
CA SER A 157 -4.33 21.53 -3.67
C SER A 157 -5.11 22.84 -3.58
N ALA A 158 -6.16 22.89 -2.75
CA ALA A 158 -6.96 24.08 -2.52
C ALA A 158 -6.12 25.19 -1.88
N ALA A 159 -5.29 24.87 -0.87
CA ALA A 159 -4.35 25.83 -0.28
C ALA A 159 -3.36 26.37 -1.33
N LEU A 160 -2.73 25.49 -2.10
CA LEU A 160 -1.77 25.86 -3.16
C LEU A 160 -2.41 26.60 -4.34
N SER A 161 -3.73 26.47 -4.57
CA SER A 161 -4.43 27.18 -5.64
C SER A 161 -4.58 28.68 -5.38
N LYS A 162 -4.64 29.08 -4.09
CA LYS A 162 -4.83 30.47 -3.65
C LYS A 162 -3.56 31.31 -3.74
N VAL A 163 -2.39 30.65 -3.78
CA VAL A 163 -1.07 31.28 -3.77
C VAL A 163 -0.30 31.02 -5.07
N ARG A 164 0.36 32.08 -5.59
CA ARG A 164 1.16 32.03 -6.82
C ARG A 164 2.67 31.92 -6.60
N THR A 165 3.16 32.28 -5.41
CA THR A 165 4.59 32.30 -5.08
C THR A 165 4.86 31.60 -3.76
N VAL A 166 6.06 31.03 -3.62
CA VAL A 166 6.50 30.36 -2.37
C VAL A 166 6.48 31.33 -1.19
N LYS A 167 6.85 32.60 -1.41
CA LYS A 167 6.79 33.64 -0.37
C LYS A 167 5.38 33.80 0.19
N ARG A 168 4.38 33.91 -0.69
CA ARG A 168 2.98 34.06 -0.27
C ARG A 168 2.42 32.79 0.37
N LEU A 169 2.89 31.62 -0.07
CA LEU A 169 2.59 30.35 0.60
C LEU A 169 3.12 30.33 2.04
N LEU A 170 4.36 30.77 2.27
CA LEU A 170 4.93 30.81 3.63
C LEU A 170 4.35 31.93 4.51
N GLU A 171 3.82 33.00 3.89
CA GLU A 171 3.02 34.02 4.59
C GLU A 171 1.66 33.47 5.03
N GLU A 172 0.98 32.69 4.18
CA GLU A 172 -0.36 32.13 4.48
C GLU A 172 -0.30 30.78 5.23
N TRP A 173 0.78 30.00 5.06
CA TRP A 173 1.01 28.67 5.65
C TRP A 173 2.51 28.43 5.96
N PRO A 174 3.04 28.99 7.05
CA PRO A 174 4.42 28.85 7.51
C PRO A 174 4.99 27.42 7.55
N GLU A 175 4.21 26.45 8.03
CA GLU A 175 4.62 25.05 8.21
C GLU A 175 4.72 24.30 6.88
N ALA A 176 4.18 24.88 5.80
CA ALA A 176 4.44 24.39 4.44
C ALA A 176 5.93 24.36 4.12
N LYS A 177 6.78 25.08 4.88
CA LYS A 177 8.24 24.98 4.79
C LYS A 177 8.74 23.54 4.90
N GLU A 178 8.13 22.70 5.75
CA GLU A 178 8.49 21.28 5.86
C GLU A 178 8.11 20.46 4.61
N LEU A 179 7.18 20.96 3.81
CA LEU A 179 6.65 20.30 2.62
C LEU A 179 7.29 20.81 1.33
N LEU A 180 8.03 21.92 1.38
CA LEU A 180 8.73 22.46 0.23
C LEU A 180 9.89 21.54 -0.19
N PRO A 181 10.21 21.45 -1.49
CA PRO A 181 11.42 20.78 -1.95
C PRO A 181 12.66 21.45 -1.35
N ALA A 182 13.72 20.67 -1.09
CA ALA A 182 14.90 21.08 -0.32
C ALA A 182 15.64 22.33 -0.84
N ASP A 183 15.42 22.73 -2.10
CA ASP A 183 16.01 23.92 -2.76
C ASP A 183 15.20 25.22 -2.58
N ALA A 184 14.15 25.24 -1.74
CA ALA A 184 13.34 26.44 -1.56
C ALA A 184 13.99 27.48 -0.61
N PRO A 185 14.03 28.78 -0.98
CA PRO A 185 14.66 29.80 -0.15
C PRO A 185 13.87 30.07 1.15
N SER A 186 14.60 30.16 2.27
CA SER A 186 14.07 30.47 3.60
C SER A 186 13.62 31.94 3.69
N VAL A 187 12.37 32.17 4.11
CA VAL A 187 11.80 33.52 4.34
C VAL A 187 11.35 33.65 5.81
N PRO A 188 11.51 34.82 6.47
CA PRO A 188 11.08 35.03 7.86
C PRO A 188 9.54 35.14 8.01
N LEU A 189 9.02 34.76 9.18
CA LEU A 189 7.60 34.50 9.46
C LEU A 189 6.89 35.64 10.26
N PRO A 190 5.67 36.07 9.86
CA PRO A 190 4.71 36.85 10.67
C PRO A 190 3.32 36.15 10.83
N PRO A 191 2.32 36.71 11.56
CA PRO A 191 1.43 35.95 12.47
C PRO A 191 0.20 35.25 11.86
N ALA A 192 -0.30 34.28 12.64
CA ALA A 192 -1.10 33.11 12.29
C ALA A 192 -2.57 33.33 11.90
N ILE A 193 -3.07 32.48 10.97
CA ILE A 193 -4.50 32.23 10.71
C ILE A 193 -4.75 30.72 10.48
N ARG A 194 -5.84 30.24 11.09
CA ARG A 194 -6.56 28.94 11.02
C ARG A 194 -6.02 27.89 10.05
N ARG A 195 -5.10 27.07 10.58
CA ARG A 195 -4.39 25.97 9.92
C ARG A 195 -4.41 24.69 10.76
N GLU A 196 -5.03 24.73 11.94
CA GLU A 196 -4.94 23.66 12.94
C GLU A 196 -5.45 22.33 12.36
N THR A 197 -6.60 22.34 11.69
CA THR A 197 -7.19 21.13 11.08
C THR A 197 -6.30 20.55 9.97
N LEU A 198 -5.61 21.40 9.20
CA LEU A 198 -4.78 20.97 8.08
C LEU A 198 -3.43 20.42 8.57
N ASN A 199 -2.88 21.02 9.63
CA ASN A 199 -1.67 20.55 10.31
C ASN A 199 -1.93 19.23 11.06
N GLU A 200 -3.06 19.10 11.76
CA GLU A 200 -3.50 17.86 12.40
C GLU A 200 -3.65 16.71 11.38
N MET A 201 -4.26 16.99 10.22
CA MET A 201 -4.42 15.98 9.15
C MET A 201 -3.10 15.51 8.55
N ILE A 202 -2.08 16.38 8.49
CA ILE A 202 -0.77 16.07 7.88
C ILE A 202 0.24 15.56 8.93
N GLY A 203 -0.01 15.78 10.21
CA GLY A 203 0.94 15.49 11.29
C GLY A 203 2.08 16.52 11.36
N LEU A 204 1.79 17.79 11.06
CA LEU A 204 2.70 18.91 11.31
C LEU A 204 2.57 19.34 12.78
N PRO A 205 3.67 19.69 13.47
CA PRO A 205 3.59 20.22 14.82
C PRO A 205 2.76 21.52 14.81
N SER A 206 1.76 21.59 15.68
CA SER A 206 1.06 22.84 15.99
C SER A 206 1.96 23.69 16.88
N ASP A 207 1.86 25.02 16.82
CA ASP A 207 2.76 25.98 17.48
C ASP A 207 2.74 25.93 19.04
N GLU A 208 3.04 24.79 19.65
CA GLU A 208 3.25 24.68 21.11
C GLU A 208 4.71 24.45 21.52
N GLU A 209 5.67 24.41 20.58
CA GLU A 209 7.10 24.39 20.92
C GLU A 209 7.88 25.57 20.33
N SER A 210 7.41 26.80 20.59
CA SER A 210 8.26 27.99 20.49
C SER A 210 8.23 28.88 21.74
N THR A 211 8.14 28.28 22.92
CA THR A 211 8.46 29.00 24.18
C THR A 211 9.20 28.10 25.16
N ALA A 212 10.53 28.11 25.07
CA ALA A 212 11.45 28.21 26.21
C ALA A 212 12.84 28.63 25.70
#